data_AF-A0A1Z4BS98-F1
#
_entry.id   AF-A0A1Z4BS98-F1
#
_cell.length_a   1.000
_cell.length_b   1.000
_cell.length_c   1.000
_cell.angle_alpha   90.00
_cell.angle_beta   90.00
_cell.angle_gamma   90.00
#
_symmetry.space_group_name_H-M   'P 1'
#
loop_
_entity.id
_entity.type
_entity.pdbx_description
1 polymer ?
#
loop_
_entity_poly.entity_id
_entity_poly.type
_entity_poly.pdbx_seq_one_letter_code
_entity_poly.pdbx_strand_id
1 'polypeptide(L)'
;MNKILLCFFLACLGFKTSILQAQLYGTDSYVTIYLDTNKVVDDYISFNLEFNNDSRVWIDLNNNQKYDEGELAYKFHSPEVNIEKENLQKEYRIYGELTILEIGNNSHINRIDLSHCSTLKELSINITALKELDISKLPNLVHCNLYSNGIRKLITNNPLLETLNIHSNELTELKLQKFPKLTELNCIDNKLKQLDLSNLPALKILRCNINQLSKLDVSKNKNLEELYCNYNQLSYLDLSHNSVLNRLECSKNSLKSIDIQQNGDLIDLDCESNYLTTLIFAKKNKITRLCIEHNSFKSEALTHLVAQLPIVTRSKEKKEPTHYDLVENRDKVKNVILLHEYTPPESRIRVSLLDDAYLKQDEQFVRFSKEDEKLLKQKGWKVIYKEKELE
;
A
#
# COMPACT_ATOMS: atom_id res chain seq x y z
N MET A 1 23.63 24.62 -30.26
CA MET A 1 23.72 24.03 -31.61
C MET A 1 23.04 22.67 -31.57
N ASN A 2 22.13 22.34 -32.49
CA ASN A 2 21.41 21.06 -32.45
C ASN A 2 22.43 19.90 -32.52
N LYS A 3 22.32 18.87 -31.66
CA LYS A 3 23.27 17.73 -31.64
C LYS A 3 23.42 17.10 -33.03
N ILE A 4 22.32 17.02 -33.78
CA ILE A 4 22.28 16.55 -35.18
C ILE A 4 23.17 17.40 -36.09
N LEU A 5 23.14 18.73 -35.95
CA LEU A 5 23.89 19.67 -36.78
C LEU A 5 25.41 19.61 -36.49
N LEU A 6 25.78 19.45 -35.21
CA LEU A 6 27.18 19.20 -34.81
C LEU A 6 27.70 17.88 -35.39
N CYS A 7 26.89 16.83 -35.37
CA CYS A 7 27.26 15.54 -35.94
C CYS A 7 27.36 15.57 -37.47
N PHE A 8 26.47 16.31 -38.16
CA PHE A 8 26.61 16.53 -39.60
C PHE A 8 27.94 17.23 -39.92
N PHE A 9 28.30 18.25 -39.14
CA PHE A 9 29.56 18.99 -39.28
C PHE A 9 30.79 18.11 -39.03
N LEU A 10 30.78 17.28 -37.99
CA LEU A 10 31.88 16.36 -37.67
C LEU A 10 32.00 15.19 -38.66
N ALA A 11 30.90 14.72 -39.24
CA ALA A 11 30.91 13.72 -40.30
C ALA A 11 31.52 14.30 -41.59
N CYS A 12 31.18 15.54 -41.96
CA CYS A 12 31.82 16.26 -43.05
C CYS A 12 33.33 16.52 -42.82
N LEU A 13 33.79 16.54 -41.57
CA LEU A 13 35.20 16.66 -41.18
C LEU A 13 35.95 15.31 -41.07
N GLY A 14 35.31 14.19 -41.40
CA GLY A 14 35.97 12.87 -41.48
C GLY A 14 36.28 12.23 -40.12
N PHE A 15 35.64 12.66 -39.02
CA PHE A 15 35.77 11.98 -37.73
C PHE A 15 35.20 10.55 -37.78
N LYS A 16 35.84 9.60 -37.10
CA LYS A 16 35.38 8.21 -37.02
C LYS A 16 33.95 8.13 -36.45
N THR A 17 33.18 7.16 -36.95
CA THR A 17 31.78 6.90 -36.57
C THR A 17 31.57 6.77 -35.06
N SER A 18 32.51 6.19 -34.32
CA SER A 18 32.45 6.07 -32.86
C SER A 18 32.50 7.40 -32.10
N ILE A 19 33.22 8.41 -32.62
CA ILE A 19 33.25 9.77 -32.03
C ILE A 19 31.92 10.49 -32.26
N LEU A 20 31.34 10.30 -33.45
CA LEU A 20 30.01 10.81 -33.80
C LEU A 20 28.91 10.15 -32.97
N GLN A 21 28.99 8.84 -32.75
CA GLN A 21 28.05 8.09 -31.92
C GLN A 21 28.13 8.56 -30.46
N ALA A 22 29.32 8.69 -29.87
CA ALA A 22 29.47 9.17 -28.48
C ALA A 22 28.81 10.55 -28.25
N GLN A 23 28.80 11.46 -29.23
CA GLN A 23 28.10 12.76 -29.11
C GLN A 23 26.59 12.70 -29.40
N LEU A 24 26.12 11.68 -30.12
CA LEU A 24 24.69 11.41 -30.34
C LEU A 24 24.03 10.72 -29.14
N TYR A 25 24.76 9.81 -28.47
CA TYR A 25 24.27 8.99 -27.35
C TYR A 25 24.71 9.49 -25.97
N GLY A 26 25.55 10.52 -25.90
CA GLY A 26 26.01 11.14 -24.65
C GLY A 26 24.85 11.77 -23.87
N THR A 27 24.55 11.17 -22.72
CA THR A 27 23.62 11.65 -21.69
C THR A 27 24.24 11.38 -20.32
N ASP A 28 24.11 12.34 -19.41
CA ASP A 28 24.54 12.21 -18.02
C ASP A 28 23.47 11.52 -17.14
N SER A 29 22.31 11.20 -17.73
CA SER A 29 21.22 10.43 -17.10
C SER A 29 21.40 8.94 -17.35
N TYR A 30 21.54 8.18 -16.27
CA TYR A 30 21.59 6.72 -16.29
C TYR A 30 21.09 6.13 -14.97
N VAL A 31 20.69 4.85 -14.98
CA VAL A 31 20.55 4.04 -13.76
C VAL A 31 21.72 3.05 -13.71
N THR A 32 22.25 2.78 -12.52
CA THR A 32 23.24 1.71 -12.32
C THR A 32 22.63 0.58 -11.50
N ILE A 33 22.72 -0.65 -12.00
CA ILE A 33 22.10 -1.85 -11.40
C ILE A 33 23.22 -2.82 -11.01
N TYR A 34 23.16 -3.37 -9.80
CA TYR A 34 24.18 -4.27 -9.25
C TYR A 34 23.59 -5.65 -8.93
N LEU A 35 24.27 -6.69 -9.42
CA LEU A 35 23.87 -8.09 -9.25
C LEU A 35 24.66 -8.79 -8.15
N ASP A 36 23.97 -9.64 -7.39
CA ASP A 36 24.59 -10.66 -6.55
C ASP A 36 24.86 -11.93 -7.36
N THR A 37 26.00 -11.97 -8.05
CA THR A 37 26.44 -13.11 -8.88
C THR A 37 26.74 -14.39 -8.07
N ASN A 38 26.61 -14.39 -6.73
CA ASN A 38 26.76 -15.58 -5.90
C ASN A 38 25.44 -16.36 -5.74
N LYS A 39 24.32 -15.77 -6.16
CA LYS A 39 23.02 -16.43 -6.25
C LYS A 39 22.84 -17.05 -7.63
N VAL A 40 21.97 -18.06 -7.74
CA VAL A 40 21.62 -18.71 -9.00
C VAL A 40 20.75 -17.78 -9.82
N VAL A 41 21.36 -16.94 -10.65
CA VAL A 41 20.61 -16.07 -11.57
C VAL A 41 19.77 -16.95 -12.50
N ASP A 42 18.50 -16.57 -12.63
CA ASP A 42 17.57 -17.08 -13.62
C ASP A 42 18.16 -16.93 -15.05
N ASP A 43 17.50 -17.47 -16.06
CA ASP A 43 18.10 -17.53 -17.40
C ASP A 43 18.24 -16.15 -18.09
N TYR A 44 17.54 -15.13 -17.59
CA TYR A 44 17.68 -13.75 -18.01
C TYR A 44 17.34 -12.77 -16.88
N ILE A 45 17.64 -11.49 -17.09
CA ILE A 45 17.16 -10.37 -16.27
C ILE A 45 16.32 -9.45 -17.16
N SER A 46 15.09 -9.18 -16.72
CA SER A 46 14.11 -8.35 -17.42
C SER A 46 14.03 -6.94 -16.81
N PHE A 47 13.95 -5.92 -17.68
CA PHE A 47 13.68 -4.53 -17.30
C PHE A 47 12.62 -3.94 -18.22
N ASN A 48 11.57 -3.34 -17.67
CA ASN A 48 10.61 -2.55 -18.44
C ASN A 48 11.03 -1.07 -18.39
N LEU A 49 11.27 -0.47 -19.55
CA LEU A 49 11.82 0.88 -19.69
C LEU A 49 10.94 1.76 -20.58
N GLU A 50 10.48 2.90 -20.05
CA GLU A 50 9.95 3.99 -20.87
C GLU A 50 10.90 5.18 -20.84
N PHE A 51 11.02 5.85 -21.97
CA PHE A 51 11.92 6.97 -22.19
C PHE A 51 11.22 8.07 -22.99
N ASN A 52 11.69 9.31 -22.82
CA ASN A 52 11.21 10.44 -23.59
C ASN A 52 11.43 10.20 -25.10
N ASN A 53 10.47 10.57 -25.96
CA ASN A 53 10.43 10.18 -27.38
C ASN A 53 11.67 10.57 -28.22
N ASP A 54 12.43 11.58 -27.79
CA ASP A 54 13.68 12.03 -28.44
C ASP A 54 14.95 11.37 -27.88
N SER A 55 14.84 10.61 -26.79
CA SER A 55 15.96 10.12 -25.99
C SER A 55 16.25 8.64 -26.25
N ARG A 56 17.43 8.37 -26.83
CA ARG A 56 17.87 7.00 -27.16
C ARG A 56 18.42 6.32 -25.91
N VAL A 57 17.86 5.16 -25.56
CA VAL A 57 18.34 4.34 -24.44
C VAL A 57 19.32 3.27 -24.92
N TRP A 58 20.42 3.10 -24.18
CA TRP A 58 21.39 2.03 -24.40
C TRP A 58 21.89 1.44 -23.07
N ILE A 59 22.25 0.16 -23.09
CA ILE A 59 22.77 -0.57 -21.92
C ILE A 59 24.25 -0.87 -22.16
N ASP A 60 25.10 -0.38 -21.26
CA ASP A 60 26.52 -0.68 -21.22
C ASP A 60 26.70 -2.16 -20.85
N LEU A 61 26.80 -3.02 -21.88
CA LEU A 61 26.84 -4.48 -21.76
C LEU A 61 28.26 -5.00 -21.48
N ASN A 62 29.28 -4.14 -21.61
CA ASN A 62 30.68 -4.48 -21.36
C ASN A 62 31.34 -3.61 -20.27
N ASN A 63 30.58 -2.72 -19.64
CA ASN A 63 30.98 -1.80 -18.56
C ASN A 63 32.15 -0.86 -18.93
N ASN A 64 32.25 -0.46 -20.21
CA ASN A 64 33.30 0.43 -20.70
C ASN A 64 32.90 1.92 -20.72
N GLN A 65 31.65 2.25 -20.36
CA GLN A 65 31.07 3.60 -20.31
C GLN A 65 31.00 4.31 -21.67
N LYS A 66 30.95 3.56 -22.77
CA LYS A 66 30.80 4.06 -24.13
C LYS A 66 29.81 3.18 -24.87
N TYR A 67 29.02 3.84 -25.71
CA TYR A 67 28.12 3.15 -26.62
C TYR A 67 28.89 2.30 -27.63
N ASP A 68 28.64 0.99 -27.64
CA ASP A 68 29.09 0.04 -28.66
C ASP A 68 27.93 -0.46 -29.56
N GLU A 69 28.27 -0.93 -30.76
CA GLU A 69 27.27 -1.40 -31.73
C GLU A 69 26.62 -2.72 -31.30
N GLY A 70 25.44 -2.61 -30.68
CA GLY A 70 24.72 -3.77 -30.12
C GLY A 70 23.86 -3.37 -28.93
N GLU A 71 24.34 -2.40 -28.16
CA GLU A 71 23.86 -2.00 -26.83
C GLU A 71 22.53 -1.22 -26.79
N LEU A 72 21.86 -1.04 -27.93
CA LEU A 72 20.63 -0.25 -28.02
C LEU A 72 19.45 -1.00 -27.40
N ALA A 73 18.80 -0.41 -26.40
CA ALA A 73 17.66 -1.03 -25.71
C ALA A 73 16.52 -1.43 -26.66
N TYR A 74 16.29 -0.67 -27.74
CA TYR A 74 15.26 -0.99 -28.72
C TYR A 74 15.55 -2.22 -29.60
N LYS A 75 16.79 -2.76 -29.60
CA LYS A 75 17.11 -4.02 -30.31
C LYS A 75 16.54 -5.26 -29.60
N PHE A 76 16.07 -5.14 -28.37
CA PHE A 76 15.58 -6.24 -27.54
C PHE A 76 14.06 -6.55 -27.70
N HIS A 77 13.36 -5.84 -28.60
CA HIS A 77 11.94 -5.99 -28.96
C HIS A 77 10.92 -5.54 -27.88
N SER A 78 10.42 -4.29 -28.02
CA SER A 78 9.43 -3.66 -27.12
C SER A 78 10.03 -3.26 -25.75
N PRO A 79 9.30 -2.67 -24.78
CA PRO A 79 9.92 -1.98 -23.64
C PRO A 79 10.59 -2.92 -22.63
N GLU A 80 10.38 -4.23 -22.75
CA GLU A 80 11.03 -5.27 -21.95
C GLU A 80 12.42 -5.59 -22.53
N VAL A 81 13.47 -5.20 -21.82
CA VAL A 81 14.86 -5.50 -22.16
C VAL A 81 15.33 -6.70 -21.36
N ASN A 82 15.55 -7.82 -22.06
CA ASN A 82 16.05 -9.07 -21.48
C ASN A 82 17.56 -9.21 -21.70
N ILE A 83 18.33 -9.35 -20.61
CA ILE A 83 19.76 -9.68 -20.66
C ILE A 83 19.93 -11.16 -20.31
N GLU A 84 20.29 -11.95 -21.32
CA GLU A 84 20.53 -13.40 -21.22
C GLU A 84 21.69 -13.76 -20.30
N LYS A 85 21.61 -14.97 -19.70
CA LYS A 85 22.57 -15.52 -18.73
C LYS A 85 24.05 -15.40 -19.13
N GLU A 86 24.34 -15.57 -20.42
CA GLU A 86 25.70 -15.52 -20.97
C GLU A 86 26.32 -14.12 -20.97
N ASN A 87 25.48 -13.07 -20.95
CA ASN A 87 25.88 -11.67 -20.92
C ASN A 87 25.86 -11.08 -19.50
N LEU A 88 25.66 -11.92 -18.47
CA LEU A 88 25.51 -11.48 -17.07
C LEU A 88 26.80 -10.87 -16.49
N GLN A 89 26.67 -9.62 -16.04
CA GLN A 89 27.72 -8.85 -15.40
C GLN A 89 27.35 -8.44 -13.98
N LYS A 90 28.36 -8.11 -13.16
CA LYS A 90 28.14 -7.66 -11.78
C LYS A 90 27.45 -6.29 -11.69
N GLU A 91 27.59 -5.46 -12.72
CA GLU A 91 27.10 -4.08 -12.78
C GLU A 91 26.67 -3.75 -14.21
N TYR A 92 25.54 -3.08 -14.37
CA TYR A 92 25.06 -2.50 -15.63
C TYR A 92 24.80 -1.02 -15.47
N ARG A 93 25.06 -0.24 -16.53
CA ARG A 93 24.53 1.12 -16.67
C ARG A 93 23.56 1.18 -17.84
N ILE A 94 22.35 1.65 -17.57
CA ILE A 94 21.33 1.91 -18.58
C ILE A 94 21.30 3.43 -18.76
N TYR A 95 21.85 3.92 -19.86
CA TYR A 95 21.94 5.34 -20.20
C TYR A 95 20.68 5.79 -20.95
N GLY A 96 20.07 6.88 -20.50
CA GLY A 96 18.86 7.43 -21.09
C GLY A 96 18.10 8.38 -20.17
N GLU A 97 17.28 9.26 -20.75
CA GLU A 97 16.27 10.03 -20.02
C GLU A 97 15.03 9.16 -19.79
N LEU A 98 15.10 8.27 -18.80
CA LEU A 98 14.00 7.39 -18.43
C LEU A 98 12.85 8.20 -17.82
N THR A 99 11.62 7.91 -18.24
CA THR A 99 10.36 8.41 -17.67
C THR A 99 9.73 7.39 -16.74
N ILE A 100 9.82 6.11 -17.10
CA ILE A 100 9.36 4.96 -16.30
C ILE A 100 10.50 3.94 -16.19
N LEU A 101 10.69 3.39 -14.99
CA LEU A 101 11.60 2.29 -14.72
C LEU A 101 10.86 1.22 -13.92
N GLU A 102 10.70 0.04 -14.51
CA GLU A 102 10.04 -1.11 -13.92
C GLU A 102 11.03 -2.29 -13.84
N ILE A 103 11.20 -2.86 -12.64
CA ILE A 103 12.13 -3.94 -12.36
C ILE A 103 11.42 -4.97 -11.47
N GLY A 104 10.80 -5.97 -12.09
CA GLY A 104 10.09 -7.06 -11.40
C GLY A 104 10.88 -8.37 -11.40
N ASN A 105 10.65 -9.22 -10.40
CA ASN A 105 11.11 -10.62 -10.33
C ASN A 105 12.64 -10.85 -10.34
N ASN A 106 13.43 -9.80 -10.16
CA ASN A 106 14.89 -9.86 -10.21
C ASN A 106 15.51 -10.04 -8.81
N SER A 107 15.35 -11.23 -8.21
CA SER A 107 15.84 -11.55 -6.85
C SER A 107 17.38 -11.48 -6.66
N HIS A 108 18.07 -11.27 -7.77
CA HIS A 108 19.52 -11.12 -7.94
C HIS A 108 19.99 -9.68 -7.78
N ILE A 109 19.13 -8.69 -8.01
CA ILE A 109 19.49 -7.28 -7.85
C ILE A 109 19.54 -6.94 -6.36
N ASN A 110 20.71 -6.51 -5.89
CA ASN A 110 20.96 -6.22 -4.47
C ASN A 110 21.19 -4.73 -4.17
N ARG A 111 21.47 -3.92 -5.20
CA ARG A 111 21.60 -2.46 -5.15
C ARG A 111 21.20 -1.86 -6.50
N ILE A 112 20.57 -0.69 -6.46
CA ILE A 112 20.31 0.17 -7.62
C ILE A 112 20.73 1.58 -7.23
N ASP A 113 21.41 2.29 -8.14
CA ASP A 113 21.72 3.71 -8.02
C ASP A 113 20.88 4.50 -9.03
N LEU A 114 19.95 5.29 -8.50
CA LEU A 114 19.00 6.13 -9.24
C LEU A 114 19.41 7.61 -9.23
N SER A 115 20.60 7.95 -8.72
CA SER A 115 21.00 9.35 -8.45
C SER A 115 21.12 10.24 -9.70
N HIS A 116 21.22 9.62 -10.89
CA HIS A 116 21.29 10.30 -12.18
C HIS A 116 19.95 10.32 -12.95
N CYS A 117 18.89 9.64 -12.46
CA CYS A 117 17.59 9.50 -13.15
C CYS A 117 16.64 10.69 -12.95
N SER A 118 17.11 11.93 -13.13
CA SER A 118 16.33 13.14 -12.76
C SER A 118 14.99 13.31 -13.50
N THR A 119 14.82 12.68 -14.66
CA THR A 119 13.59 12.71 -15.48
C THR A 119 12.51 11.72 -15.05
N LEU A 120 12.82 10.79 -14.14
CA LEU A 120 11.96 9.68 -13.79
C LEU A 120 10.68 10.15 -13.09
N LYS A 121 9.53 9.70 -13.58
CA LYS A 121 8.19 10.00 -13.07
C LYS A 121 7.56 8.81 -12.37
N GLU A 122 7.84 7.60 -12.85
CA GLU A 122 7.29 6.36 -12.32
C GLU A 122 8.41 5.35 -12.06
N LEU A 123 8.38 4.75 -10.88
CA LEU A 123 9.35 3.73 -10.45
C LEU A 123 8.58 2.54 -9.88
N SER A 124 8.71 1.38 -10.51
CA SER A 124 8.25 0.10 -9.95
C SER A 124 9.46 -0.81 -9.74
N ILE A 125 9.71 -1.26 -8.52
CA ILE A 125 10.71 -2.29 -8.23
C ILE A 125 10.10 -3.31 -7.30
N ASN A 126 10.06 -4.58 -7.69
CA ASN A 126 9.45 -5.64 -6.89
C ASN A 126 10.19 -6.97 -7.00
N ILE A 127 10.15 -7.75 -5.92
CA ILE A 127 10.74 -9.10 -5.87
C ILE A 127 12.24 -9.05 -6.18
N THR A 128 12.94 -8.11 -5.52
CA THR A 128 14.40 -7.96 -5.56
C THR A 128 15.04 -8.22 -4.19
N ALA A 129 16.38 -8.30 -4.14
CA ALA A 129 17.13 -8.42 -2.88
C ALA A 129 17.57 -7.06 -2.30
N LEU A 130 16.95 -5.96 -2.71
CA LEU A 130 17.20 -4.63 -2.15
C LEU A 130 16.96 -4.60 -0.65
N LYS A 131 17.96 -4.14 0.10
CA LYS A 131 17.89 -3.89 1.56
C LYS A 131 17.77 -2.41 1.90
N GLU A 132 18.21 -1.56 0.99
CA GLU A 132 18.05 -0.11 1.07
C GLU A 132 17.83 0.46 -0.33
N LEU A 133 17.14 1.60 -0.40
CA LEU A 133 16.96 2.36 -1.62
C LEU A 133 16.95 3.86 -1.31
N ASP A 134 17.57 4.66 -2.17
CA ASP A 134 17.50 6.13 -2.11
C ASP A 134 16.78 6.65 -3.35
N ILE A 135 15.58 7.19 -3.15
CA ILE A 135 14.80 7.85 -4.19
C ILE A 135 14.86 9.38 -4.07
N SER A 136 15.60 9.93 -3.10
CA SER A 136 15.66 11.38 -2.80
C SER A 136 16.23 12.26 -3.91
N LYS A 137 16.81 11.65 -4.95
CA LYS A 137 17.37 12.30 -6.14
C LYS A 137 16.42 12.31 -7.35
N LEU A 138 15.17 11.89 -7.16
CA LEU A 138 14.14 11.82 -8.20
C LEU A 138 13.11 12.95 -8.03
N PRO A 139 13.42 14.21 -8.42
CA PRO A 139 12.57 15.37 -8.14
C PRO A 139 11.22 15.32 -8.86
N ASN A 140 11.15 14.60 -9.98
CA ASN A 140 9.98 14.47 -10.84
C ASN A 140 9.13 13.23 -10.57
N LEU A 141 9.49 12.42 -9.56
CA LEU A 141 8.78 11.17 -9.24
C LEU A 141 7.36 11.45 -8.71
N VAL A 142 6.37 10.89 -9.39
CA VAL A 142 4.93 11.01 -9.10
C VAL A 142 4.38 9.71 -8.53
N HIS A 143 4.81 8.56 -9.07
CA HIS A 143 4.35 7.23 -8.65
C HIS A 143 5.54 6.36 -8.26
N CYS A 144 5.49 5.74 -7.08
CA CYS A 144 6.55 4.87 -6.58
C CYS A 144 5.96 3.59 -5.99
N ASN A 145 6.31 2.44 -6.57
CA ASN A 145 5.86 1.12 -6.17
C ASN A 145 7.07 0.24 -5.86
N LEU A 146 7.25 -0.11 -4.58
CA LEU A 146 8.41 -0.84 -4.06
C LEU A 146 7.98 -2.12 -3.32
N TYR A 147 6.84 -2.70 -3.73
CA TYR A 147 6.21 -3.81 -3.02
C TYR A 147 7.04 -5.11 -3.07
N SER A 148 6.90 -5.94 -2.03
CA SER A 148 7.52 -7.28 -1.95
C SER A 148 9.03 -7.26 -2.18
N ASN A 149 9.76 -6.47 -1.40
CA ASN A 149 11.23 -6.43 -1.38
C ASN A 149 11.76 -6.63 0.07
N GLY A 150 13.08 -6.63 0.24
CA GLY A 150 13.73 -6.72 1.55
C GLY A 150 14.07 -5.36 2.19
N ILE A 151 13.42 -4.25 1.78
CA ILE A 151 13.90 -2.90 2.11
C ILE A 151 13.71 -2.62 3.60
N ARG A 152 14.82 -2.33 4.28
CA ARG A 152 14.90 -1.94 5.70
C ARG A 152 15.08 -0.43 5.90
N LYS A 153 15.51 0.26 4.84
CA LYS A 153 15.81 1.70 4.84
C LYS A 153 15.47 2.31 3.49
N LEU A 154 14.49 3.20 3.47
CA LEU A 154 14.11 3.99 2.31
C LEU A 154 14.41 5.46 2.58
N ILE A 155 15.20 6.10 1.71
CA ILE A 155 15.48 7.55 1.77
C ILE A 155 14.61 8.25 0.72
N THR A 156 13.83 9.25 1.15
CA THR A 156 12.83 9.92 0.32
C THR A 156 12.98 11.44 0.36
N ASN A 157 12.70 12.12 -0.77
CA ASN A 157 12.62 13.58 -0.88
C ASN A 157 11.94 13.98 -2.21
N ASN A 158 10.70 13.56 -2.41
CA ASN A 158 10.04 13.58 -3.71
C ASN A 158 8.79 14.48 -3.65
N PRO A 159 8.93 15.81 -3.77
CA PRO A 159 7.85 16.76 -3.47
C PRO A 159 6.63 16.66 -4.41
N LEU A 160 6.79 15.98 -5.55
CA LEU A 160 5.73 15.72 -6.52
C LEU A 160 5.05 14.34 -6.38
N LEU A 161 5.47 13.52 -5.41
CA LEU A 161 4.95 12.17 -5.21
C LEU A 161 3.46 12.19 -4.81
N GLU A 162 2.64 11.50 -5.59
CA GLU A 162 1.19 11.37 -5.42
C GLU A 162 0.82 9.98 -4.86
N THR A 163 1.54 8.91 -5.24
CA THR A 163 1.37 7.57 -4.67
C THR A 163 2.70 6.94 -4.20
N LEU A 164 2.67 6.30 -3.03
CA LEU A 164 3.80 5.53 -2.48
C LEU A 164 3.31 4.17 -1.97
N ASN A 165 3.70 3.10 -2.66
CA ASN A 165 3.51 1.73 -2.21
C ASN A 165 4.86 1.12 -1.80
N ILE A 166 4.95 0.65 -0.56
CA ILE A 166 6.10 -0.01 0.09
C ILE A 166 5.63 -1.27 0.85
N HIS A 167 4.52 -1.85 0.43
CA HIS A 167 3.93 -3.08 0.98
C HIS A 167 4.93 -4.26 1.03
N SER A 168 4.88 -5.08 2.07
CA SER A 168 5.71 -6.29 2.25
C SER A 168 7.19 -5.98 2.11
N ASN A 169 7.68 -5.24 3.10
CA ASN A 169 9.07 -4.86 3.26
C ASN A 169 9.51 -5.04 4.72
N GLU A 170 10.75 -4.68 5.04
CA GLU A 170 11.32 -4.82 6.37
C GLU A 170 11.53 -3.48 7.11
N LEU A 171 10.82 -2.41 6.72
CA LEU A 171 11.00 -1.07 7.29
C LEU A 171 10.62 -1.04 8.78
N THR A 172 11.55 -0.60 9.62
CA THR A 172 11.31 -0.33 11.05
C THR A 172 11.04 1.14 11.34
N GLU A 173 11.53 2.03 10.47
CA GLU A 173 11.21 3.44 10.41
C GLU A 173 10.85 3.84 8.98
N LEU A 174 9.93 4.80 8.84
CA LEU A 174 9.61 5.44 7.57
C LEU A 174 9.62 6.95 7.79
N LYS A 175 10.66 7.61 7.27
CA LYS A 175 10.80 9.07 7.36
C LYS A 175 10.13 9.72 6.17
N LEU A 176 8.92 10.21 6.38
CA LEU A 176 8.19 10.97 5.39
C LEU A 176 8.49 12.46 5.54
N GLN A 177 9.12 13.03 4.52
CA GLN A 177 9.31 14.48 4.43
C GLN A 177 7.99 15.18 4.06
N LYS A 178 8.06 16.47 3.70
CA LYS A 178 6.88 17.21 3.23
C LYS A 178 6.45 16.72 1.85
N PHE A 179 5.42 15.87 1.82
CA PHE A 179 4.76 15.42 0.60
C PHE A 179 3.39 16.13 0.47
N PRO A 180 3.35 17.34 -0.12
CA PRO A 180 2.12 18.12 -0.22
C PRO A 180 1.08 17.51 -1.16
N LYS A 181 1.49 16.53 -1.98
CA LYS A 181 0.73 15.89 -3.04
C LYS A 181 0.32 14.44 -2.77
N LEU A 182 0.92 13.77 -1.78
CA LEU A 182 0.71 12.34 -1.57
C LEU A 182 -0.74 12.07 -1.16
N THR A 183 -1.50 11.44 -2.04
CA THR A 183 -2.90 11.06 -1.83
C THR A 183 -3.04 9.63 -1.32
N GLU A 184 -2.10 8.74 -1.66
CA GLU A 184 -2.10 7.34 -1.26
C GLU A 184 -0.75 6.90 -0.67
N LEU A 185 -0.81 6.32 0.52
CA LEU A 185 0.31 5.64 1.18
C LEU A 185 -0.08 4.20 1.53
N ASN A 186 0.61 3.24 0.93
CA ASN A 186 0.53 1.83 1.28
C ASN A 186 1.86 1.38 1.90
N CYS A 187 1.86 1.12 3.20
CA CYS A 187 2.96 0.55 3.98
C CYS A 187 2.55 -0.72 4.76
N ILE A 188 1.63 -1.49 4.17
CA ILE A 188 1.17 -2.78 4.69
C ILE A 188 2.35 -3.74 4.90
N ASP A 189 2.29 -4.59 5.93
CA ASP A 189 3.24 -5.69 6.15
C ASP A 189 4.69 -5.17 6.22
N ASN A 190 4.95 -4.44 7.29
CA ASN A 190 6.26 -3.89 7.63
C ASN A 190 6.48 -4.01 9.15
N LYS A 191 7.57 -3.44 9.66
CA LYS A 191 7.97 -3.52 11.07
C LYS A 191 7.88 -2.15 11.76
N LEU A 192 7.02 -1.25 11.24
CA LEU A 192 6.90 0.14 11.71
C LEU A 192 6.29 0.18 13.11
N LYS A 193 6.97 0.88 14.03
CA LYS A 193 6.49 1.12 15.41
C LYS A 193 5.84 2.48 15.60
N GLN A 194 6.13 3.40 14.69
CA GLN A 194 5.62 4.76 14.62
C GLN A 194 5.48 5.15 13.14
N LEU A 195 4.53 6.01 12.84
CA LEU A 195 4.29 6.57 11.51
C LEU A 195 3.86 8.03 11.67
N ASP A 196 4.68 8.97 11.20
CA ASP A 196 4.37 10.40 11.23
C ASP A 196 3.69 10.80 9.91
N LEU A 197 2.43 11.23 10.01
CA LEU A 197 1.57 11.65 8.90
C LEU A 197 1.34 13.16 8.87
N SER A 198 1.96 13.91 9.81
CA SER A 198 1.69 15.34 10.03
C SER A 198 1.98 16.24 8.82
N ASN A 199 2.86 15.77 7.93
CA ASN A 199 3.30 16.46 6.72
C ASN A 199 2.62 15.98 5.42
N LEU A 200 1.51 15.22 5.52
CA LEU A 200 0.76 14.62 4.39
C LEU A 200 -0.66 15.23 4.25
N PRO A 201 -0.82 16.53 3.95
CA PRO A 201 -2.12 17.21 3.99
C PRO A 201 -3.11 16.75 2.90
N ALA A 202 -2.61 16.14 1.82
CA ALA A 202 -3.42 15.64 0.71
C ALA A 202 -3.84 14.17 0.86
N LEU A 203 -3.41 13.48 1.93
CA LEU A 203 -3.61 12.04 2.10
C LEU A 203 -5.11 11.70 2.17
N LYS A 204 -5.54 10.81 1.26
CA LYS A 204 -6.90 10.28 1.11
C LYS A 204 -6.99 8.82 1.53
N ILE A 205 -5.97 8.02 1.19
CA ILE A 205 -5.94 6.58 1.45
C ILE A 205 -4.68 6.27 2.25
N LEU A 206 -4.86 5.67 3.42
CA LEU A 206 -3.77 5.13 4.23
C LEU A 206 -3.97 3.64 4.47
N ARG A 207 -3.01 2.83 4.03
CA ARG A 207 -2.92 1.41 4.37
C ARG A 207 -1.64 1.14 5.16
N CYS A 208 -1.77 0.99 6.47
CA CYS A 208 -0.67 0.73 7.40
C CYS A 208 -0.94 -0.51 8.27
N ASN A 209 -1.78 -1.42 7.78
CA ASN A 209 -2.09 -2.67 8.48
C ASN A 209 -0.92 -3.66 8.47
N ILE A 210 -0.94 -4.63 9.40
CA ILE A 210 0.15 -5.59 9.61
C ILE A 210 1.47 -4.85 9.92
N ASN A 211 1.48 -4.15 11.05
CA ASN A 211 2.63 -3.39 11.55
C ASN A 211 2.69 -3.48 13.09
N GLN A 212 3.52 -2.67 13.73
CA GLN A 212 3.73 -2.63 15.18
C GLN A 212 3.34 -1.27 15.78
N LEU A 213 2.40 -0.55 15.15
CA LEU A 213 2.00 0.80 15.56
C LEU A 213 1.25 0.75 16.89
N SER A 214 1.80 1.41 17.91
CA SER A 214 1.15 1.56 19.23
C SER A 214 0.28 2.83 19.32
N LYS A 215 0.51 3.79 18.41
CA LYS A 215 -0.24 5.04 18.23
C LYS A 215 -0.30 5.38 16.75
N LEU A 216 -1.37 6.07 16.36
CA LEU A 216 -1.56 6.63 15.02
C LEU A 216 -2.28 7.97 15.16
N ASP A 217 -1.66 9.06 14.69
CA ASP A 217 -2.26 10.40 14.65
C ASP A 217 -2.59 10.76 13.21
N VAL A 218 -3.89 10.87 12.92
CA VAL A 218 -4.44 11.26 11.62
C VAL A 218 -5.07 12.68 11.64
N SER A 219 -4.84 13.45 12.70
CA SER A 219 -5.47 14.77 12.94
C SER A 219 -5.15 15.83 11.87
N LYS A 220 -4.05 15.65 11.12
CA LYS A 220 -3.65 16.54 10.02
C LYS A 220 -4.20 16.09 8.67
N ASN A 221 -4.61 14.83 8.53
CA ASN A 221 -5.04 14.21 7.29
C ASN A 221 -6.56 14.37 7.12
N LYS A 222 -7.02 15.63 7.07
CA LYS A 222 -8.46 15.97 7.04
C LYS A 222 -9.21 15.46 5.81
N ASN A 223 -8.47 15.13 4.75
CA ASN A 223 -8.99 14.58 3.49
C ASN A 223 -8.99 13.03 3.47
N LEU A 224 -8.69 12.37 4.60
CA LEU A 224 -8.62 10.91 4.68
C LEU A 224 -10.00 10.29 4.48
N GLU A 225 -10.16 9.58 3.37
CA GLU A 225 -11.36 8.90 2.90
C GLU A 225 -11.36 7.41 3.31
N GLU A 226 -10.19 6.76 3.31
CA GLU A 226 -10.01 5.36 3.71
C GLU A 226 -8.85 5.18 4.69
N LEU A 227 -9.08 4.43 5.77
CA LEU A 227 -8.06 4.08 6.76
C LEU A 227 -8.04 2.58 7.05
N TYR A 228 -6.93 1.93 6.74
CA TYR A 228 -6.65 0.53 7.07
C TYR A 228 -5.47 0.47 8.05
N CYS A 229 -5.78 0.23 9.33
CA CYS A 229 -4.80 0.14 10.43
C CYS A 229 -4.97 -1.15 11.25
N ASN A 230 -5.65 -2.15 10.70
CA ASN A 230 -5.82 -3.47 11.31
C ASN A 230 -4.49 -4.23 11.52
N TYR A 231 -4.47 -5.22 12.41
CA TYR A 231 -3.25 -5.94 12.83
C TYR A 231 -2.13 -4.97 13.28
N ASN A 232 -2.42 -4.19 14.32
CA ASN A 232 -1.47 -3.28 14.98
C ASN A 232 -1.64 -3.37 16.51
N GLN A 233 -1.06 -2.43 17.26
CA GLN A 233 -1.06 -2.39 18.73
C GLN A 233 -1.76 -1.13 19.26
N LEU A 234 -2.71 -0.58 18.49
CA LEU A 234 -3.40 0.67 18.82
C LEU A 234 -4.33 0.45 20.03
N SER A 235 -4.14 1.26 21.06
CA SER A 235 -5.02 1.30 22.25
C SER A 235 -6.01 2.47 22.23
N TYR A 236 -5.78 3.44 21.34
CA TYR A 236 -6.60 4.61 21.10
C TYR A 236 -6.47 5.04 19.63
N LEU A 237 -7.55 5.58 19.07
CA LEU A 237 -7.61 6.12 17.72
C LEU A 237 -8.59 7.31 17.73
N ASP A 238 -8.11 8.51 17.42
CA ASP A 238 -8.94 9.71 17.26
C ASP A 238 -9.24 9.94 15.78
N LEU A 239 -10.53 10.06 15.45
CA LEU A 239 -11.05 10.27 14.10
C LEU A 239 -11.88 11.57 14.00
N SER A 240 -11.91 12.37 15.06
CA SER A 240 -12.72 13.60 15.16
C SER A 240 -12.38 14.67 14.11
N HIS A 241 -11.22 14.55 13.47
CA HIS A 241 -10.74 15.45 12.42
C HIS A 241 -10.89 14.90 10.99
N ASN A 242 -11.39 13.67 10.83
CA ASN A 242 -11.44 12.94 9.55
C ASN A 242 -12.89 12.77 9.08
N SER A 243 -13.65 13.88 9.02
CA SER A 243 -15.12 13.84 8.80
C SER A 243 -15.57 13.23 7.47
N VAL A 244 -14.68 13.17 6.47
CA VAL A 244 -14.93 12.58 5.14
C VAL A 244 -14.60 11.08 5.04
N LEU A 245 -14.14 10.47 6.14
CA LEU A 245 -13.79 9.04 6.19
C LEU A 245 -15.02 8.18 5.88
N ASN A 246 -14.94 7.40 4.80
CA ASN A 246 -16.00 6.52 4.31
C ASN A 246 -15.75 5.04 4.61
N ARG A 247 -14.49 4.64 4.86
CA ARG A 247 -14.07 3.29 5.24
C ARG A 247 -13.06 3.30 6.40
N LEU A 248 -13.27 2.43 7.39
CA LEU A 248 -12.35 2.18 8.49
C LEU A 248 -12.16 0.69 8.75
N GLU A 249 -10.93 0.19 8.64
CA GLU A 249 -10.53 -1.14 9.08
C GLU A 249 -9.48 -1.03 10.19
N CYS A 250 -9.92 -1.19 11.43
CA CYS A 250 -9.09 -1.10 12.64
C CYS A 250 -9.12 -2.39 13.48
N SER A 251 -9.51 -3.51 12.87
CA SER A 251 -9.59 -4.82 13.53
C SER A 251 -8.24 -5.35 14.02
N LYS A 252 -8.25 -6.29 14.97
CA LYS A 252 -7.03 -6.89 15.57
C LYS A 252 -6.07 -5.81 16.09
N ASN A 253 -6.59 -5.03 17.04
CA ASN A 253 -5.90 -3.98 17.80
C ASN A 253 -6.26 -4.13 19.29
N SER A 254 -5.99 -3.11 20.11
CA SER A 254 -6.28 -3.09 21.56
C SER A 254 -7.24 -1.95 21.96
N LEU A 255 -8.11 -1.53 21.05
CA LEU A 255 -9.05 -0.41 21.25
C LEU A 255 -10.13 -0.79 22.28
N LYS A 256 -10.45 0.12 23.21
CA LYS A 256 -11.50 -0.07 24.24
C LYS A 256 -12.83 0.63 23.95
N SER A 257 -12.79 1.61 23.05
CA SER A 257 -13.92 2.40 22.57
C SER A 257 -13.56 2.98 21.21
N ILE A 258 -14.55 3.15 20.34
CA ILE A 258 -14.42 3.95 19.11
C ILE A 258 -15.52 5.02 19.13
N ASP A 259 -15.10 6.27 18.88
CA ASP A 259 -16.01 7.39 18.67
C ASP A 259 -15.88 7.83 17.21
N ILE A 260 -16.99 7.70 16.48
CA ILE A 260 -17.15 8.13 15.09
C ILE A 260 -18.31 9.13 14.95
N GLN A 261 -18.55 9.93 16.00
CA GLN A 261 -19.60 10.96 16.01
C GLN A 261 -19.42 12.02 14.90
N GLN A 262 -18.17 12.29 14.49
CA GLN A 262 -17.84 13.27 13.44
C GLN A 262 -17.76 12.65 12.02
N ASN A 263 -17.74 11.31 11.92
CA ASN A 263 -17.52 10.58 10.66
C ASN A 263 -18.88 10.13 10.08
N GLY A 264 -19.76 11.10 9.84
CA GLY A 264 -21.13 10.83 9.36
C GLY A 264 -21.20 10.16 7.99
N ASP A 265 -20.14 10.28 7.19
CA ASP A 265 -20.00 9.67 5.87
C ASP A 265 -19.44 8.23 5.90
N LEU A 266 -19.14 7.67 7.07
CA LEU A 266 -18.63 6.30 7.23
C LEU A 266 -19.70 5.28 6.79
N ILE A 267 -19.32 4.37 5.89
CA ILE A 267 -20.17 3.33 5.26
C ILE A 267 -19.74 1.93 5.70
N ASP A 268 -18.44 1.67 5.75
CA ASP A 268 -17.86 0.38 6.13
C ASP A 268 -16.96 0.55 7.37
N LEU A 269 -17.28 -0.22 8.42
CA LEU A 269 -16.52 -0.27 9.66
C LEU A 269 -16.19 -1.73 10.02
N ASP A 270 -14.90 -2.05 9.99
CA ASP A 270 -14.37 -3.27 10.60
C ASP A 270 -13.56 -2.92 11.86
N CYS A 271 -14.10 -3.28 13.02
CA CYS A 271 -13.43 -3.15 14.31
C CYS A 271 -13.39 -4.47 15.10
N GLU A 272 -13.45 -5.60 14.38
CA GLU A 272 -13.32 -6.96 14.92
C GLU A 272 -12.06 -7.14 15.78
N SER A 273 -12.06 -8.06 16.75
CA SER A 273 -10.88 -8.45 17.54
C SER A 273 -10.22 -7.24 18.24
N ASN A 274 -10.97 -6.61 19.13
CA ASN A 274 -10.54 -5.49 19.97
C ASN A 274 -11.11 -5.71 21.39
N TYR A 275 -10.99 -4.71 22.26
CA TYR A 275 -11.57 -4.71 23.61
C TYR A 275 -12.75 -3.73 23.74
N LEU A 276 -13.48 -3.51 22.64
CA LEU A 276 -14.53 -2.49 22.60
C LEU A 276 -15.66 -2.83 23.57
N THR A 277 -15.99 -1.87 24.42
CA THR A 277 -17.18 -1.92 25.29
C THR A 277 -18.26 -0.95 24.80
N THR A 278 -17.88 0.06 24.01
CA THR A 278 -18.74 1.11 23.47
C THR A 278 -18.34 1.46 22.03
N LEU A 279 -19.35 1.84 21.23
CA LEU A 279 -19.21 2.35 19.87
C LEU A 279 -20.22 3.50 19.70
N ILE A 280 -19.72 4.70 19.42
CA ILE A 280 -20.53 5.94 19.37
C ILE A 280 -20.63 6.38 17.91
N PHE A 281 -21.86 6.46 17.39
CA PHE A 281 -22.11 6.82 15.99
C PHE A 281 -22.47 8.30 15.83
N ALA A 282 -22.22 8.84 14.64
CA ALA A 282 -22.85 10.08 14.20
C ALA A 282 -24.38 9.95 14.22
N LYS A 283 -25.08 11.01 14.65
CA LYS A 283 -26.56 11.08 14.71
C LYS A 283 -27.24 10.81 13.36
N LYS A 284 -26.53 11.07 12.26
CA LYS A 284 -26.87 10.67 10.89
C LYS A 284 -25.67 9.94 10.31
N ASN A 285 -25.48 8.67 10.68
CA ASN A 285 -24.44 7.82 10.11
C ASN A 285 -24.96 7.08 8.87
N LYS A 286 -24.05 6.71 7.96
CA LYS A 286 -24.33 6.00 6.71
C LYS A 286 -23.85 4.55 6.73
N ILE A 287 -23.58 3.99 7.91
CA ILE A 287 -22.99 2.65 8.06
C ILE A 287 -23.92 1.62 7.43
N THR A 288 -23.37 0.81 6.54
CA THR A 288 -24.08 -0.31 5.90
C THR A 288 -23.35 -1.64 6.12
N ARG A 289 -22.02 -1.63 6.30
CA ARG A 289 -21.24 -2.81 6.74
C ARG A 289 -20.62 -2.56 8.11
N LEU A 290 -20.80 -3.51 9.02
CA LEU A 290 -20.29 -3.45 10.39
C LEU A 290 -19.76 -4.81 10.86
N CYS A 291 -18.46 -4.92 11.13
CA CYS A 291 -17.85 -6.06 11.82
C CYS A 291 -17.49 -5.64 13.26
N ILE A 292 -18.09 -6.29 14.26
CA ILE A 292 -17.83 -6.04 15.70
C ILE A 292 -17.43 -7.31 16.45
N GLU A 293 -17.10 -8.38 15.73
CA GLU A 293 -16.71 -9.69 16.28
C GLU A 293 -15.57 -9.59 17.28
N HIS A 294 -15.46 -10.56 18.20
CA HIS A 294 -14.37 -10.66 19.18
C HIS A 294 -14.09 -9.34 19.94
N ASN A 295 -15.14 -8.76 20.52
CA ASN A 295 -15.09 -7.55 21.36
C ASN A 295 -15.72 -7.78 22.75
N SER A 296 -15.72 -6.76 23.61
CA SER A 296 -16.17 -6.82 25.02
C SER A 296 -17.50 -6.08 25.27
N PHE A 297 -18.39 -6.01 24.27
CA PHE A 297 -19.70 -5.37 24.40
C PHE A 297 -20.59 -6.12 25.41
N LYS A 298 -21.32 -5.37 26.24
CA LYS A 298 -22.39 -5.88 27.11
C LYS A 298 -23.75 -5.79 26.41
N SER A 299 -24.75 -6.50 26.93
CA SER A 299 -26.12 -6.55 26.37
C SER A 299 -26.69 -5.14 26.14
N GLU A 300 -26.60 -4.26 27.14
CA GLU A 300 -27.12 -2.89 27.09
C GLU A 300 -26.40 -2.04 26.04
N ALA A 301 -25.09 -2.27 25.86
CA ALA A 301 -24.29 -1.61 24.84
C ALA A 301 -24.66 -2.08 23.43
N LEU A 302 -24.98 -3.37 23.25
CA LEU A 302 -25.51 -3.91 21.99
C LEU A 302 -26.89 -3.35 21.66
N THR A 303 -27.82 -3.27 22.62
CA THR A 303 -29.14 -2.64 22.41
C THR A 303 -29.00 -1.17 22.01
N HIS A 304 -28.10 -0.43 22.68
CA HIS A 304 -27.81 0.97 22.32
C HIS A 304 -27.12 1.11 20.94
N LEU A 305 -26.26 0.17 20.55
CA LEU A 305 -25.67 0.10 19.21
C LEU A 305 -26.75 -0.12 18.15
N VAL A 306 -27.62 -1.12 18.32
CA VAL A 306 -28.67 -1.46 17.36
C VAL A 306 -29.69 -0.32 17.21
N ALA A 307 -30.01 0.38 18.29
CA ALA A 307 -30.85 1.57 18.24
C ALA A 307 -30.31 2.66 17.30
N GLN A 308 -28.99 2.89 17.32
CA GLN A 308 -28.28 3.91 16.52
C GLN A 308 -28.10 3.54 15.03
N LEU A 309 -28.20 2.25 14.66
CA LEU A 309 -28.01 1.82 13.26
C LEU A 309 -29.09 2.42 12.33
N PRO A 310 -28.73 2.80 11.09
CA PRO A 310 -29.65 3.46 10.17
C PRO A 310 -30.71 2.49 9.62
N ILE A 311 -31.83 3.06 9.15
CA ILE A 311 -32.88 2.30 8.46
C ILE A 311 -32.49 2.14 6.99
N VAL A 312 -32.43 0.90 6.51
CA VAL A 312 -32.08 0.55 5.14
C VAL A 312 -33.27 0.74 4.22
N THR A 313 -33.37 1.90 3.57
CA THR A 313 -34.27 2.08 2.43
C THR A 313 -33.61 1.54 1.16
N ARG A 314 -34.25 0.58 0.48
CA ARG A 314 -33.72 0.00 -0.77
C ARG A 314 -33.63 1.04 -1.89
N SER A 315 -32.47 1.63 -2.13
CA SER A 315 -32.18 2.41 -3.33
C SER A 315 -31.88 1.48 -4.51
N LYS A 316 -32.54 1.73 -5.66
CA LYS A 316 -32.34 0.97 -6.90
C LYS A 316 -31.19 1.55 -7.73
N GLU A 317 -29.96 1.52 -7.22
CA GLU A 317 -28.80 2.03 -7.96
C GLU A 317 -27.72 0.96 -8.21
N LYS A 318 -27.63 0.56 -9.47
CA LYS A 318 -26.45 -0.10 -10.05
C LYS A 318 -25.39 0.97 -10.34
N LYS A 319 -24.18 0.76 -9.86
CA LYS A 319 -22.94 1.27 -10.50
C LYS A 319 -21.88 0.18 -10.43
N GLU A 320 -21.07 0.12 -11.48
CA GLU A 320 -20.05 -0.89 -11.71
C GLU A 320 -18.76 -0.54 -10.93
N PRO A 321 -17.98 -1.52 -10.46
CA PRO A 321 -16.68 -1.27 -9.84
C PRO A 321 -15.61 -0.99 -10.90
N THR A 322 -14.75 -0.01 -10.64
CA THR A 322 -13.61 0.31 -11.51
C THR A 322 -12.27 0.06 -10.81
N HIS A 323 -11.66 -1.06 -11.18
CA HIS A 323 -10.23 -1.42 -11.11
C HIS A 323 -9.55 -1.63 -9.75
N TYR A 324 -8.92 -2.83 -9.66
CA TYR A 324 -8.01 -3.33 -8.61
C TYR A 324 -8.61 -3.76 -7.26
N ASP A 325 -9.72 -4.49 -7.32
CA ASP A 325 -10.15 -5.37 -6.22
C ASP A 325 -9.31 -6.67 -6.20
N LEU A 326 -8.40 -6.80 -5.23
CA LEU A 326 -7.79 -8.07 -4.81
C LEU A 326 -7.88 -8.27 -3.29
N VAL A 327 -9.10 -8.13 -2.76
CA VAL A 327 -9.52 -8.74 -1.49
C VAL A 327 -10.90 -9.37 -1.69
N GLU A 328 -11.07 -10.60 -1.20
CA GLU A 328 -12.14 -11.54 -1.53
C GLU A 328 -13.59 -11.01 -1.34
N ASN A 329 -14.23 -10.62 -2.45
CA ASN A 329 -15.65 -10.87 -2.80
C ASN A 329 -16.74 -10.75 -1.69
N ARG A 330 -16.60 -9.85 -0.71
CA ARG A 330 -17.63 -9.58 0.32
C ARG A 330 -18.68 -8.55 -0.13
N ASP A 331 -18.47 -7.88 -1.26
CA ASP A 331 -19.15 -6.62 -1.64
C ASP A 331 -20.57 -6.73 -2.22
N LYS A 332 -21.11 -7.95 -2.37
CA LYS A 332 -22.45 -8.15 -2.96
C LYS A 332 -23.60 -7.95 -1.97
N VAL A 333 -23.34 -7.82 -0.68
CA VAL A 333 -24.39 -7.59 0.34
C VAL A 333 -24.14 -6.26 1.05
N LYS A 334 -24.81 -5.20 0.60
CA LYS A 334 -24.54 -3.84 1.09
C LYS A 334 -24.90 -3.60 2.56
N ASN A 335 -25.80 -4.39 3.18
CA ASN A 335 -26.31 -4.13 4.54
C ASN A 335 -26.14 -5.35 5.45
N VAL A 336 -25.02 -5.43 6.16
CA VAL A 336 -24.63 -6.60 6.97
C VAL A 336 -24.00 -6.19 8.29
N ILE A 337 -24.45 -6.84 9.37
CA ILE A 337 -23.66 -6.96 10.60
C ILE A 337 -23.09 -8.38 10.67
N LEU A 338 -21.77 -8.49 10.80
CA LEU A 338 -21.03 -9.75 10.87
C LEU A 338 -20.77 -10.14 12.34
N LEU A 339 -20.99 -11.43 12.65
CA LEU A 339 -20.89 -12.08 13.96
C LEU A 339 -20.30 -13.50 13.77
N HIS A 340 -20.03 -14.24 14.85
CA HIS A 340 -19.48 -15.61 14.78
C HIS A 340 -20.55 -16.69 15.03
N GLU A 341 -20.56 -17.78 14.25
CA GLU A 341 -21.44 -18.96 14.48
C GLU A 341 -20.71 -20.06 15.26
N TYR A 342 -21.41 -20.70 16.20
CA TYR A 342 -20.86 -21.55 17.27
C TYR A 342 -20.07 -22.81 16.81
N THR A 343 -19.27 -23.38 17.70
CA THR A 343 -18.80 -24.78 17.63
C THR A 343 -19.52 -25.68 18.66
N PRO A 344 -19.60 -27.03 18.45
CA PRO A 344 -20.89 -27.77 18.50
C PRO A 344 -21.40 -28.21 19.91
N PRO A 345 -22.54 -28.94 20.02
CA PRO A 345 -23.39 -29.06 21.21
C PRO A 345 -22.81 -29.38 22.61
N GLU A 346 -21.56 -29.83 22.74
CA GLU A 346 -20.96 -30.18 24.05
C GLU A 346 -19.55 -29.60 24.28
N SER A 347 -19.24 -28.39 23.78
CA SER A 347 -17.94 -27.75 24.06
C SER A 347 -18.00 -26.23 24.26
N ARG A 348 -17.71 -25.80 25.50
CA ARG A 348 -17.82 -24.43 26.03
C ARG A 348 -16.45 -23.86 26.44
N ILE A 349 -15.98 -22.78 25.80
CA ILE A 349 -14.75 -22.00 26.07
C ILE A 349 -14.96 -20.58 25.47
N ARG A 350 -14.67 -19.42 26.08
CA ARG A 350 -14.35 -18.95 27.45
C ARG A 350 -14.53 -17.42 27.51
N VAL A 351 -14.62 -16.80 28.70
CA VAL A 351 -14.33 -15.36 28.92
C VAL A 351 -13.55 -15.20 30.22
N SER A 352 -12.49 -14.39 30.23
CA SER A 352 -11.71 -14.06 31.44
C SER A 352 -11.88 -12.59 31.81
N LEU A 353 -12.56 -12.33 32.92
CA LEU A 353 -12.48 -11.08 33.67
C LEU A 353 -11.62 -11.33 34.92
N LEU A 354 -10.74 -10.38 35.26
CA LEU A 354 -10.10 -10.39 36.58
C LEU A 354 -11.10 -9.96 37.65
N ASP A 355 -10.89 -10.50 38.85
CA ASP A 355 -11.52 -10.16 40.13
C ASP A 355 -13.05 -10.16 40.15
N ASP A 356 -13.63 -11.32 40.50
CA ASP A 356 -13.96 -11.51 41.92
C ASP A 356 -14.05 -13.00 42.30
N ALA A 357 -13.87 -13.31 43.59
CA ALA A 357 -13.91 -14.68 44.09
C ALA A 357 -15.35 -15.20 44.27
N TYR A 358 -15.55 -16.49 44.02
CA TYR A 358 -16.84 -17.21 44.06
C TYR A 358 -17.90 -16.77 43.03
N LEU A 359 -18.00 -17.54 41.95
CA LEU A 359 -19.29 -18.08 41.46
C LEU A 359 -19.07 -19.25 40.48
N LYS A 360 -19.89 -20.28 40.61
CA LYS A 360 -20.05 -21.33 39.59
C LYS A 360 -21.16 -20.89 38.63
N GLN A 361 -21.03 -21.27 37.35
CA GLN A 361 -22.07 -21.14 36.31
C GLN A 361 -22.51 -19.71 36.01
N ASP A 362 -21.84 -19.06 35.04
CA ASP A 362 -22.51 -18.52 33.83
C ASP A 362 -21.48 -17.95 32.84
N GLU A 363 -21.45 -18.51 31.64
CA GLU A 363 -20.59 -18.06 30.55
C GLU A 363 -21.34 -17.05 29.68
N GLN A 364 -21.07 -15.76 29.87
CA GLN A 364 -21.75 -14.70 29.14
C GLN A 364 -21.20 -14.54 27.71
N PHE A 365 -21.62 -15.43 26.81
CA PHE A 365 -21.63 -15.15 25.37
C PHE A 365 -22.67 -14.06 25.11
N VAL A 366 -22.22 -12.82 24.89
CA VAL A 366 -23.11 -11.69 24.62
C VAL A 366 -23.64 -11.79 23.18
N ARG A 367 -24.77 -12.48 23.03
CA ARG A 367 -25.59 -12.47 21.81
C ARG A 367 -26.52 -11.25 21.80
N PHE A 368 -26.94 -10.81 20.62
CA PHE A 368 -28.10 -9.92 20.50
C PHE A 368 -29.35 -10.57 21.13
N SER A 369 -30.19 -9.75 21.77
CA SER A 369 -31.50 -10.21 22.24
C SER A 369 -32.42 -10.52 21.05
N LYS A 370 -33.53 -11.23 21.29
CA LYS A 370 -34.55 -11.48 20.25
C LYS A 370 -35.17 -10.17 19.76
N GLU A 371 -35.24 -9.19 20.65
CA GLU A 371 -35.71 -7.84 20.45
C GLU A 371 -34.74 -7.06 19.54
N ASP A 372 -33.43 -7.16 19.78
CA ASP A 372 -32.38 -6.56 18.93
C ASP A 372 -32.38 -7.19 17.53
N GLU A 373 -32.42 -8.53 17.43
CA GLU A 373 -32.54 -9.23 16.14
C GLU A 373 -33.78 -8.80 15.35
N LYS A 374 -34.93 -8.65 16.04
CA LYS A 374 -36.17 -8.18 15.45
C LYS A 374 -36.03 -6.74 14.97
N LEU A 375 -35.38 -5.87 15.74
CA LEU A 375 -35.13 -4.47 15.38
C LEU A 375 -34.16 -4.36 14.20
N LEU A 376 -33.10 -5.17 14.14
CA LEU A 376 -32.20 -5.29 13.00
C LEU A 376 -32.97 -5.68 11.72
N LYS A 377 -33.77 -6.75 11.80
CA LYS A 377 -34.63 -7.22 10.69
C LYS A 377 -35.62 -6.13 10.25
N GLN A 378 -36.23 -5.39 11.17
CA GLN A 378 -37.12 -4.24 10.88
C GLN A 378 -36.38 -3.06 10.22
N LYS A 379 -35.14 -2.77 10.65
CA LYS A 379 -34.27 -1.77 10.02
C LYS A 379 -33.70 -2.22 8.67
N GLY A 380 -33.93 -3.47 8.25
CA GLY A 380 -33.47 -4.03 6.98
C GLY A 380 -32.03 -4.59 6.98
N TRP A 381 -31.47 -4.82 8.18
CA TRP A 381 -30.14 -5.40 8.36
C TRP A 381 -30.16 -6.91 8.25
N LYS A 382 -29.18 -7.49 7.55
CA LYS A 382 -28.90 -8.93 7.63
C LYS A 382 -27.84 -9.16 8.71
N VAL A 383 -28.17 -10.00 9.70
CA VAL A 383 -27.15 -10.63 10.54
C VAL A 383 -26.56 -11.78 9.72
N ILE A 384 -25.25 -11.77 9.52
CA ILE A 384 -24.51 -12.92 8.99
C ILE A 384 -23.59 -13.39 10.11
N TYR A 385 -23.68 -14.67 10.43
CA TYR A 385 -22.67 -15.33 11.23
C TYR A 385 -21.63 -15.91 10.26
N LYS A 386 -20.34 -15.68 10.51
CA LYS A 386 -19.25 -16.33 9.79
C LYS A 386 -19.13 -17.77 10.32
N GLU A 387 -19.17 -18.75 9.41
CA GLU A 387 -18.61 -20.07 9.66
C GLU A 387 -17.07 -19.96 9.64
N LYS A 388 -16.39 -20.82 10.39
CA LYS A 388 -14.92 -20.82 10.44
C LYS A 388 -14.35 -21.40 9.13
N GLU A 389 -13.54 -20.63 8.42
CA GLU A 389 -12.57 -21.23 7.51
C GLU A 389 -11.58 -22.05 8.34
N LEU A 390 -11.59 -23.37 8.09
CA LEU A 390 -10.71 -24.32 8.75
C LEU A 390 -9.31 -24.23 8.11
N GLU A 391 -8.50 -23.30 8.61
CA GLU A 391 -7.03 -23.48 8.68
C GLU A 391 -6.67 -24.69 9.57
#